data_AF-A0AAU7ZMD0-F1
#
_entry.id   AF-A0AAU7ZMD0-F1
#
_cell.length_a   1.000
_cell.length_b   1.000
_cell.length_c   1.000
_cell.angle_alpha   90.00
_cell.angle_beta   90.00
_cell.angle_gamma   90.00
#
_symmetry.space_group_name_H-M   'P 1'
#
loop_
_entity.id
_entity.type
_entity.pdbx_description
1 polymer ?
#
loop_
_entity_poly.entity_id
_entity_poly.type
_entity_poly.pdbx_seq_one_letter_code
_entity_poly.pdbx_strand_id
1 'polypeptide(L)'
;MICKDCQPAILDLLLDPAAPANADVRAHIESCPACAEEFKSMQATFALLDTWQAPDPSPYFDQKLAVRLREEQTLAPAGWFEQLKSRLVFNTGRQFRPALAGGLALILLVGGGTYANLTGFPHSAPETSAAVQDLQILDKNDQALQTMDQLLQDDAPADDSTTQPSS
;
A
#
# COMPACT_ATOMS: atom_id res chain seq x y z
N MET A 1 -23.08 3.05 4.62
CA MET A 1 -22.46 1.88 3.98
C MET A 1 -23.53 1.00 3.35
N ILE A 2 -23.16 0.13 2.42
CA ILE A 2 -24.01 -0.96 1.95
C ILE A 2 -23.60 -2.28 2.62
N CYS A 3 -24.49 -3.28 2.65
CA CYS A 3 -24.23 -4.55 3.35
C CYS A 3 -22.95 -5.26 2.87
N LYS A 4 -22.61 -5.15 1.57
CA LYS A 4 -21.38 -5.73 1.01
C LYS A 4 -20.10 -5.17 1.64
N ASP A 5 -20.09 -3.88 1.97
CA ASP A 5 -18.93 -3.23 2.58
C ASP A 5 -18.85 -3.51 4.09
N CYS A 6 -19.99 -3.81 4.72
CA CYS A 6 -20.06 -4.19 6.12
C CYS A 6 -19.39 -5.54 6.36
N GLN A 7 -19.69 -6.54 5.53
CA GLN A 7 -19.32 -7.94 5.71
C GLN A 7 -17.83 -8.20 6.07
N PRO A 8 -16.84 -7.64 5.34
CA PRO A 8 -15.43 -7.82 5.70
C PRO A 8 -15.04 -7.12 7.01
N ALA A 9 -15.71 -6.03 7.37
CA ALA A 9 -15.39 -5.22 8.56
C ALA A 9 -16.12 -5.69 9.83
N ILE A 10 -17.04 -6.67 9.73
CA ILE A 10 -17.73 -7.24 10.90
C ILE A 10 -16.73 -7.91 11.84
N LEU A 11 -15.70 -8.56 11.29
CA LEU A 11 -14.67 -9.24 12.09
C LEU A 11 -13.82 -8.24 12.89
N ASP A 12 -13.44 -7.13 12.27
CA ASP A 12 -12.70 -6.05 12.93
C ASP A 12 -13.51 -5.41 14.06
N LEU A 13 -14.82 -5.24 13.87
CA LEU A 13 -15.74 -4.78 14.93
C LEU A 13 -15.82 -5.79 16.10
N LEU A 14 -15.76 -7.09 15.82
CA LEU A 14 -15.81 -8.12 16.86
C LEU A 14 -14.53 -8.17 17.70
N LEU A 15 -13.37 -7.99 17.06
CA LEU A 15 -12.06 -8.04 17.72
C LEU A 15 -11.71 -6.74 18.47
N ASP A 16 -12.09 -5.59 17.91
CA ASP A 16 -11.92 -4.27 18.55
C ASP A 16 -13.21 -3.44 18.48
N PRO A 17 -14.17 -3.68 19.41
CA PRO A 17 -15.46 -3.00 19.37
C PRO A 17 -15.35 -1.50 19.66
N ALA A 18 -14.26 -1.04 20.28
CA ALA A 18 -14.06 0.35 20.71
C ALA A 18 -13.34 1.20 19.66
N ALA A 19 -12.73 0.59 18.64
CA ALA A 19 -12.04 1.33 17.60
C ALA A 19 -12.96 2.34 16.88
N PRO A 20 -12.51 3.59 16.67
CA PRO A 20 -13.29 4.60 15.96
C PRO A 20 -13.52 4.24 14.48
N ALA A 21 -12.64 3.42 13.89
CA ALA A 21 -12.79 2.90 12.53
C ALA A 21 -14.06 2.04 12.36
N ASN A 22 -14.56 1.46 13.45
CA ASN A 22 -15.72 0.57 13.44
C ASN A 22 -17.05 1.30 13.73
N ALA A 23 -17.03 2.63 13.88
CA ALA A 23 -18.21 3.42 14.20
C ALA A 23 -19.29 3.33 13.11
N ASP A 24 -18.88 3.41 11.84
CA ASP A 24 -19.79 3.28 10.71
C ASP A 24 -20.45 1.90 10.74
N VAL A 25 -19.65 0.82 10.82
CA VAL A 25 -20.09 -0.60 10.85
C VAL A 25 -21.14 -0.83 11.94
N ARG A 26 -20.91 -0.27 13.13
CA ARG A 26 -21.85 -0.35 14.26
C ARG A 26 -23.19 0.29 13.93
N ALA A 27 -23.19 1.50 13.35
CA ALA A 27 -24.41 2.19 12.96
C ALA A 27 -25.21 1.43 11.88
N HIS A 28 -24.54 0.69 10.99
CA HIS A 28 -25.25 -0.15 10.01
C HIS A 28 -25.83 -1.41 10.62
N ILE A 29 -25.13 -2.06 11.54
CA ILE A 29 -25.67 -3.23 12.25
C ILE A 29 -26.92 -2.84 13.05
N GLU A 30 -26.94 -1.65 13.65
CA GLU A 30 -28.13 -1.14 14.35
C GLU A 30 -29.33 -0.87 13.41
N SER A 31 -29.07 -0.57 12.13
CA SER A 31 -30.12 -0.25 11.14
C SER A 31 -30.50 -1.40 10.20
N CYS A 32 -29.67 -2.43 10.08
CA CYS A 32 -29.85 -3.56 9.16
C CYS A 32 -30.01 -4.89 9.94
N PRO A 33 -31.21 -5.51 9.94
CA PRO A 33 -31.45 -6.73 10.72
C PRO A 33 -30.65 -7.94 10.19
N ALA A 34 -30.39 -8.02 8.88
CA ALA A 34 -29.60 -9.10 8.30
C ALA A 34 -28.15 -9.09 8.80
N CYS A 35 -27.49 -7.92 8.77
CA CYS A 35 -26.13 -7.77 9.28
C CYS A 35 -26.06 -7.96 10.81
N ALA A 36 -27.12 -7.60 11.54
CA ALA A 36 -27.21 -7.86 12.98
C ALA A 36 -27.30 -9.35 13.32
N GLU A 37 -28.03 -10.13 12.52
CA GLU A 37 -28.11 -11.58 12.67
C GLU A 37 -26.76 -12.25 12.38
N GLU A 38 -26.10 -11.86 11.28
CA GLU A 38 -24.75 -12.34 10.95
C GLU A 38 -23.77 -12.03 12.07
N PHE A 39 -23.75 -10.80 12.59
CA PHE A 39 -22.89 -10.41 13.71
C PHE A 39 -23.13 -11.25 14.97
N LYS A 40 -24.39 -11.50 15.32
CA LYS A 40 -24.74 -12.36 16.46
C LYS A 40 -24.26 -13.80 16.28
N SER A 41 -24.41 -14.36 15.08
CA SER A 41 -23.92 -15.72 14.78
C SER A 41 -22.40 -15.83 14.94
N MET A 42 -21.67 -14.80 14.54
CA MET A 42 -20.22 -14.75 14.66
C MET A 42 -19.79 -14.54 16.11
N GLN A 43 -20.49 -13.68 16.87
CA GLN A 43 -20.27 -13.52 18.30
C GLN A 43 -20.52 -14.83 19.07
N ALA A 44 -21.54 -15.60 18.71
CA ALA A 44 -21.79 -16.91 19.29
C ALA A 44 -20.66 -17.90 18.99
N THR A 45 -20.09 -17.85 17.78
CA THR A 45 -18.95 -18.69 17.40
C THR A 45 -17.69 -18.34 18.21
N PHE A 46 -17.40 -17.05 18.39
CA PHE A 46 -16.27 -16.61 19.23
C PHE A 46 -16.49 -16.96 20.71
N ALA A 47 -17.72 -16.84 21.22
CA ALA A 47 -18.04 -17.27 22.57
C ALA A 47 -17.79 -18.77 22.78
N LEU A 48 -18.01 -19.61 21.76
CA LEU A 48 -17.63 -21.03 21.81
C LEU A 48 -16.12 -21.22 21.80
N LEU A 49 -15.37 -20.45 21.00
CA LEU A 49 -13.91 -20.51 21.00
C LEU A 49 -13.33 -20.09 22.36
N ASP A 50 -13.94 -19.14 23.05
CA ASP A 50 -13.53 -18.73 24.39
C ASP A 50 -13.71 -19.83 25.44
N THR A 51 -14.61 -20.80 25.20
CA THR A 51 -14.74 -21.97 26.07
C THR A 51 -13.62 -23.00 25.89
N TRP A 52 -12.83 -22.90 24.81
CA TRP A 52 -11.76 -23.85 24.57
C TRP A 52 -10.62 -23.60 25.55
N GLN A 53 -10.42 -24.57 26.45
CA GLN A 53 -9.24 -24.60 27.31
C GLN A 53 -8.03 -25.21 26.58
N ALA A 54 -6.94 -24.45 26.53
CA ALA A 54 -5.68 -24.94 25.97
C ALA A 54 -5.17 -26.17 26.74
N PRO A 55 -4.65 -27.20 26.05
CA PRO A 55 -4.02 -28.33 26.70
C PRO A 55 -2.76 -27.87 27.45
N ASP A 56 -2.48 -28.53 28.58
CA ASP A 56 -1.26 -28.27 29.35
C ASP A 56 -0.03 -28.50 28.46
N PRO A 57 0.94 -27.57 28.41
CA PRO A 57 2.19 -27.78 27.69
C PRO A 57 2.88 -29.09 28.08
N SER A 58 3.68 -29.63 27.16
CA SER A 58 4.45 -30.84 27.47
C SER A 58 5.36 -30.63 28.70
N PRO A 59 5.62 -31.64 29.54
CA PRO A 59 6.38 -31.48 30.78
C PRO A 59 7.79 -30.87 30.63
N TYR A 60 8.38 -30.92 29.43
CA TYR A 60 9.71 -30.39 29.14
C TYR A 60 9.68 -29.12 28.26
N PHE A 61 8.50 -28.56 28.00
CA PHE A 61 8.36 -27.39 27.13
C PHE A 61 9.15 -26.21 27.68
N ASP A 62 8.95 -25.87 28.96
CA ASP A 62 9.63 -24.74 29.59
C ASP A 62 11.15 -24.94 29.66
N GLN A 63 11.59 -26.16 29.94
CA GLN A 63 13.01 -26.49 29.97
C GLN A 63 13.65 -26.33 28.58
N LYS A 64 13.00 -26.86 27.53
CA LYS A 64 13.46 -26.71 26.16
C LYS A 64 13.44 -25.24 25.72
N LEU A 65 12.37 -24.52 26.04
CA LEU A 65 12.24 -23.09 25.75
C LEU A 65 13.37 -22.28 26.41
N ALA A 66 13.64 -22.54 27.70
CA ALA A 66 14.71 -21.86 28.42
C ALA A 66 16.10 -22.18 27.85
N VAL A 67 16.33 -23.42 27.39
CA VAL A 67 17.58 -23.79 26.71
C VAL A 67 17.71 -23.04 25.38
N ARG A 68 16.69 -23.08 24.52
CA ARG A 68 16.69 -22.36 23.24
C ARG A 68 16.86 -20.86 23.41
N LEU A 69 16.19 -20.28 24.40
CA LEU A 69 16.30 -18.85 24.68
C LEU A 69 17.73 -18.47 25.09
N ARG A 70 18.41 -19.30 25.90
CA ARG A 70 19.82 -19.05 26.24
C ARG A 70 20.73 -19.24 25.04
N GLU A 71 20.52 -20.27 24.22
CA GLU A 71 21.27 -20.48 22.98
C GLU A 71 21.20 -19.22 22.09
N GLU A 72 20.00 -18.70 21.84
CA GLU A 72 19.78 -17.48 21.06
C GLU A 72 20.40 -16.24 21.74
N GLN A 73 20.34 -16.11 23.07
CA GLN A 73 20.99 -15.02 23.79
C GLN A 73 22.52 -15.08 23.78
N THR A 74 23.10 -16.28 23.67
CA THR A 74 24.55 -16.46 23.53
C THR A 74 25.05 -16.23 22.12
N LEU A 75 24.16 -16.18 21.12
CA LEU A 75 24.53 -15.70 19.80
C LEU A 75 24.96 -14.23 19.91
N ALA A 76 25.90 -13.83 19.04
CA ALA A 76 26.40 -12.47 19.04
C ALA A 76 25.23 -11.48 18.97
N PRO A 77 25.21 -10.44 19.81
CA PRO A 77 24.11 -9.49 19.82
C PRO A 77 23.93 -8.93 18.41
N ALA A 78 22.68 -8.80 17.98
CA ALA A 78 22.33 -8.22 16.69
C ALA A 78 23.15 -6.95 16.46
N GLY A 79 23.88 -6.90 15.35
CA GLY A 79 24.69 -5.73 15.01
C GLY A 79 23.84 -4.48 14.93
N TRP A 80 24.44 -3.30 15.07
CA TRP A 80 23.71 -2.02 15.06
C TRP A 80 22.77 -1.86 13.85
N PHE A 81 23.15 -2.41 12.68
CA PHE A 81 22.30 -2.44 11.50
C PHE A 81 21.03 -3.30 11.68
N GLU A 82 21.14 -4.47 12.29
CA GLU A 82 19.99 -5.34 12.59
C GLU A 82 19.10 -4.74 13.69
N GLN A 83 19.68 -4.01 14.65
CA GLN A 83 18.93 -3.23 15.64
C GLN A 83 18.17 -2.06 14.98
N LEU A 84 18.78 -1.39 14.00
CA LEU A 84 18.11 -0.32 13.24
C LEU A 84 17.02 -0.90 12.34
N LYS A 85 17.28 -2.00 11.64
CA LYS A 85 16.31 -2.69 10.78
C LYS A 85 15.13 -3.21 11.59
N SER A 86 15.36 -3.86 12.72
CA SER A 86 14.28 -4.33 13.60
C SER A 86 13.48 -3.17 14.16
N ARG A 87 14.11 -2.08 14.60
CA ARG A 87 13.38 -0.86 14.99
C ARG A 87 12.59 -0.28 13.83
N LEU A 88 13.11 -0.27 12.62
CA LEU A 88 12.39 0.24 11.45
C LEU A 88 11.20 -0.67 11.08
N VAL A 89 11.37 -1.99 11.08
CA VAL A 89 10.32 -2.94 10.68
C VAL A 89 9.23 -3.04 11.75
N PHE A 90 9.59 -3.16 13.03
CA PHE A 90 8.63 -3.39 14.11
C PHE A 90 8.01 -2.11 14.69
N ASN A 91 8.61 -0.93 14.47
CA ASN A 91 8.08 0.35 14.95
C ASN A 91 7.42 1.21 13.85
N THR A 92 7.32 0.73 12.61
CA THR A 92 6.70 1.48 11.51
C THR A 92 5.22 1.15 11.37
N GLY A 93 4.41 1.74 12.24
CA GLY A 93 2.98 1.91 12.02
C GLY A 93 2.55 3.38 12.07
N ARG A 94 2.95 4.13 13.10
CA ARG A 94 2.43 5.50 13.34
C ARG A 94 3.45 6.54 13.79
N GLN A 95 4.62 6.14 14.30
CA GLN A 95 5.51 7.06 15.03
C GLN A 95 6.58 7.74 14.16
N PHE A 96 6.90 7.18 12.98
CA PHE A 96 7.93 7.76 12.10
C PHE A 96 7.42 8.86 11.17
N ARG A 97 6.10 9.04 10.99
CA ARG A 97 5.52 10.07 10.13
C ARG A 97 6.02 11.50 10.45
N PRO A 98 6.04 11.96 11.72
CA PRO A 98 6.56 13.29 12.05
C PRO A 98 8.08 13.40 11.86
N ALA A 99 8.84 12.33 12.14
CA ALA A 99 10.29 12.33 11.97
C ALA A 99 10.69 12.35 10.49
N LEU A 100 9.95 11.65 9.63
CA LEU A 100 10.16 11.66 8.17
C LEU A 100 9.80 13.01 7.57
N ALA A 101 8.68 13.61 7.99
CA ALA A 101 8.29 14.96 7.58
C ALA A 101 9.31 16.01 8.05
N GLY A 102 9.80 15.91 9.28
CA GLY A 102 10.86 16.77 9.82
C GLY A 102 12.19 16.62 9.07
N GLY A 103 12.59 15.38 8.77
CA GLY A 103 13.79 15.09 7.99
C GLY A 103 13.72 15.64 6.57
N LEU A 104 12.60 15.45 5.88
CA LEU A 104 12.36 16.02 4.54
C LEU A 104 12.36 17.55 4.56
N ALA A 105 11.76 18.17 5.57
CA ALA A 105 11.78 19.63 5.73
C ALA A 105 13.20 20.16 5.94
N LEU A 106 14.03 19.47 6.74
CA LEU A 106 15.42 19.85 7.00
C LEU A 106 16.29 19.67 5.75
N ILE A 107 16.09 18.60 4.99
CA ILE A 107 16.73 18.37 3.68
C ILE A 107 16.30 19.46 2.68
N LEU A 108 15.03 19.86 2.66
CA LEU A 108 14.55 20.97 1.83
C LEU A 108 15.12 22.32 2.27
N LEU A 109 15.38 22.53 3.56
CA LEU A 109 15.95 23.78 4.06
C LEU A 109 17.46 23.86 3.75
N VAL A 110 18.20 22.76 3.93
CA VAL A 110 19.63 22.68 3.63
C VAL A 110 19.86 22.60 2.12
N GLY A 111 19.13 21.75 1.41
CA GLY A 111 19.15 21.65 -0.04
C GLY A 111 18.62 22.93 -0.70
N GLY A 112 17.42 23.38 -0.35
CA GLY A 112 16.86 24.63 -0.89
C GLY A 112 17.73 25.86 -0.61
N GLY A 113 18.40 25.92 0.54
CA GLY A 113 19.34 26.99 0.89
C GLY A 113 20.66 26.96 0.08
N THR A 114 21.19 25.77 -0.24
CA THR A 114 22.39 25.66 -1.10
C THR A 114 22.07 25.91 -2.56
N TYR A 115 20.89 25.51 -3.05
CA TYR A 115 20.41 25.88 -4.39
C TYR A 115 20.20 27.40 -4.52
N ALA A 116 19.69 28.09 -3.50
CA ALA A 116 19.53 29.54 -3.51
C ALA A 116 20.86 30.33 -3.45
N ASN A 117 21.96 29.71 -3.02
CA ASN A 117 23.29 30.33 -3.03
C ASN A 117 24.02 30.13 -4.39
N LEU A 118 23.59 29.14 -5.18
CA LEU A 118 24.17 28.82 -6.50
C LEU A 118 23.43 29.49 -7.67
N THR A 119 22.29 30.16 -7.44
CA THR A 119 21.51 30.88 -8.47
C THR A 119 22.13 32.20 -8.95
N GLY A 120 23.36 32.51 -8.56
CA GLY A 120 24.13 33.66 -9.09
C GLY A 120 24.84 33.40 -10.42
N PHE A 121 24.74 32.20 -11.00
CA PHE A 121 25.40 31.84 -12.26
C PHE A 121 24.37 31.63 -13.39
N PRO A 122 24.67 32.07 -14.63
CA PRO A 122 23.72 32.06 -15.73
C PRO A 122 23.23 30.62 -16.02
N HIS A 123 21.91 30.51 -16.14
CA HIS A 123 21.13 29.30 -16.39
C HIS A 123 21.77 28.40 -17.47
N SER A 124 22.30 27.24 -17.07
CA SER A 124 22.48 26.11 -17.99
C SER A 124 21.22 25.25 -17.91
N ALA A 125 20.69 24.89 -19.07
CA ALA A 125 19.43 24.16 -19.23
C ALA A 125 19.36 22.91 -18.32
N PRO A 126 18.18 22.56 -17.79
CA PRO A 126 18.03 21.38 -16.93
C PRO A 126 18.36 20.12 -17.73
N GLU A 127 19.44 19.44 -17.34
CA GLU A 127 19.74 18.07 -17.77
C GLU A 127 18.55 17.18 -17.38
N THR A 128 17.83 16.73 -18.40
CA THR A 128 16.74 15.76 -18.30
C THR A 128 17.30 14.48 -17.69
N SER A 129 16.75 14.06 -16.55
CA SER A 129 17.03 12.73 -15.96
C SER A 129 16.89 11.66 -17.04
N ALA A 130 17.80 10.69 -17.09
CA ALA A 130 17.83 9.64 -18.12
C ALA A 130 16.48 8.92 -18.29
N ALA A 131 15.72 8.74 -17.20
CA ALA A 131 14.37 8.18 -17.25
C ALA A 131 13.34 9.11 -17.92
N VAL A 132 13.48 10.42 -17.79
CA VAL A 132 12.61 11.41 -18.47
C VAL A 132 12.98 11.52 -19.95
N GLN A 133 14.27 11.44 -20.28
CA GLN A 133 14.74 11.36 -21.66
C GLN A 133 14.20 10.09 -22.34
N ASP A 134 14.21 8.96 -21.64
CA ASP A 134 13.70 7.68 -22.14
C ASP A 134 12.19 7.74 -22.41
N LEU A 135 11.41 8.31 -21.48
CA LEU A 135 9.98 8.55 -21.69
C LEU A 135 9.69 9.50 -22.85
N GLN A 136 10.51 10.54 -23.05
CA GLN A 136 10.40 11.44 -24.19
C GLN A 136 10.77 10.77 -25.53
N ILE A 137 11.65 9.79 -25.53
CA ILE A 137 12.00 9.02 -26.74
C ILE A 137 10.86 8.07 -27.10
N LEU A 138 10.25 7.40 -26.11
CA LEU A 138 9.09 6.54 -26.32
C LEU A 138 7.89 7.34 -26.89
N ASP A 139 7.56 8.49 -26.30
CA ASP A 139 6.45 9.36 -26.74
C ASP A 139 6.60 9.83 -28.20
N LYS A 140 7.85 10.16 -28.61
CA LYS A 140 8.14 10.57 -29.99
C LYS A 140 8.01 9.42 -30.99
N ASN A 141 8.37 8.19 -30.61
CA ASN A 141 8.21 7.04 -31.48
C ASN A 141 6.73 6.69 -31.68
N ASP A 142 5.91 6.78 -30.64
CA ASP A 142 4.46 6.55 -30.75
C ASP A 142 3.80 7.57 -31.68
N GLN A 143 4.17 8.86 -31.58
CA GLN A 143 3.70 9.88 -32.52
C GLN A 143 4.13 9.61 -33.97
N ALA A 144 5.36 9.15 -34.19
CA ALA A 144 5.84 8.82 -35.53
C ALA A 144 5.04 7.65 -36.14
N LEU A 145 4.74 6.61 -35.35
CA LEU A 145 3.93 5.47 -35.78
C LEU A 145 2.49 5.88 -36.13
N GLN A 146 1.87 6.73 -35.31
CA GLN A 146 0.54 7.29 -35.61
C GLN A 146 0.53 8.12 -36.90
N THR A 147 1.59 8.89 -37.14
CA THR A 147 1.72 9.68 -38.37
C THR A 147 1.85 8.77 -39.60
N MET A 148 2.59 7.67 -39.49
CA MET A 148 2.70 6.70 -40.60
C MET A 148 1.40 5.96 -40.85
N ASP A 149 0.65 5.59 -39.81
CA ASP A 149 -0.66 4.96 -39.94
C ASP A 149 -1.66 5.88 -40.65
N GLN A 150 -1.69 7.17 -40.26
CA GLN A 150 -2.52 8.18 -40.91
C GLN A 150 -2.19 8.32 -42.42
N LEU A 151 -0.91 8.35 -42.79
CA LEU A 151 -0.48 8.45 -44.19
C LEU A 151 -0.80 7.18 -44.99
N LEU A 152 -0.66 5.99 -44.39
CA LEU A 152 -1.03 4.72 -45.02
C LEU A 152 -2.54 4.58 -45.22
N GLN A 153 -3.35 5.13 -44.30
CA GLN A 153 -4.80 5.18 -44.41
C GLN A 153 -5.24 6.13 -45.53
N ASP A 154 -4.53 7.25 -45.70
CA ASP A 154 -4.79 8.24 -46.76
C ASP A 154 -4.31 7.76 -48.15
N ASP A 155 -3.31 6.87 -48.22
CA ASP A 155 -2.81 6.25 -49.46
C ASP A 155 -3.53 4.94 -49.86
N ALA A 156 -4.58 4.53 -49.14
CA ALA A 156 -5.41 3.41 -49.54
C ALA A 156 -6.24 3.81 -50.80
N PRO A 157 -6.01 3.19 -51.97
CA PRO A 157 -6.78 3.53 -53.17
C PRO A 157 -8.24 3.16 -52.94
N ALA A 158 -9.12 4.13 -53.16
CA ALA A 158 -10.56 3.92 -53.25
C ALA A 158 -10.84 2.98 -54.43
N ASP A 159 -10.92 1.68 -54.15
CA ASP A 159 -11.31 0.69 -55.15
C ASP A 159 -12.85 0.68 -55.24
N ASP A 160 -13.30 1.00 -56.45
CA ASP A 160 -14.66 1.20 -56.89
C ASP A 160 -15.43 -0.12 -56.93
N SER A 161 -16.63 -0.17 -56.34
CA SER A 161 -17.71 -0.99 -56.87
C SER A 161 -19.07 -0.54 -56.37
N THR A 162 -19.77 0.20 -57.24
CA THR A 162 -21.12 -0.15 -57.73
C THR A 162 -22.14 -0.61 -56.68
N THR A 163 -23.17 0.20 -56.39
CA THR A 163 -24.56 -0.04 -56.84
C THR A 163 -25.47 1.17 -56.51
N GLN A 164 -26.08 1.68 -57.57
CA GLN A 164 -27.21 2.62 -57.73
C GLN A 164 -28.27 2.71 -56.60
N PRO A 165 -28.83 3.91 -56.32
CA PRO A 165 -30.09 4.07 -55.59
C PRO A 165 -31.25 4.33 -56.56
N SER A 166 -32.34 3.57 -56.47
CA SER A 166 -33.64 4.00 -56.98
C SER A 166 -34.80 3.24 -56.33
N SER A 167 -35.66 4.02 -55.65
CA SER A 167 -37.07 3.83 -55.31
C SER A 167 -37.47 2.70 -54.34
#